data_AF-A0A3L6QJR8-F1
#
_entry.id   AF-A0A3L6QJR8-F1
#
_cell.length_a   1.000
_cell.length_b   1.000
_cell.length_c   1.000
_cell.angle_alpha   90.00
_cell.angle_beta   90.00
_cell.angle_gamma   90.00
#
_symmetry.space_group_name_H-M   'P 1'
#
loop_
_entity.id
_entity.type
_entity.pdbx_description
1 polymer ?
#
loop_
_entity_poly.entity_id
_entity_poly.type
_entity_poly.pdbx_seq_one_letter_code
_entity_poly.pdbx_strand_id
1 'polypeptide(L)'
;MGWGVRTLDFIPYGSFVCEYIGELLKDEEAQKRKSDEYLFAIGKNYHDVPRWKAQIKTIPSLQNGPTEDDENGFAVDALNQGNFARFINHSCTPNLYPQNVLHDHDNISMPHIMFFAYEDIPPLKELSYDYNYEIDKVYDSDGNIKMKPCFCGSTECTGRLY
;
A
#
# COMPACT_ATOMS: atom_id res chain seq x y z
N MET A 1 -17.13 -0.86 -2.98
CA MET A 1 -16.64 0.49 -2.60
C MET A 1 -17.76 1.17 -1.85
N GLY A 2 -17.52 1.51 -0.58
CA GLY A 2 -18.47 2.07 0.37
C GLY A 2 -18.10 3.52 0.66
N TRP A 3 -17.43 3.77 1.80
CA TRP A 3 -16.77 5.05 2.04
C TRP A 3 -15.59 5.25 1.07
N GLY A 4 -15.25 6.52 0.81
CA GLY A 4 -14.14 6.93 -0.04
C GLY A 4 -13.61 8.29 0.39
N VAL A 5 -12.42 8.66 -0.09
CA VAL A 5 -11.75 9.92 0.25
C VAL A 5 -11.61 10.77 -1.00
N ARG A 6 -11.82 12.08 -0.87
CA ARG A 6 -11.59 13.06 -1.94
C ARG A 6 -11.03 14.34 -1.35
N THR A 7 -10.31 15.09 -2.18
CA THR A 7 -9.80 16.42 -1.81
C THR A 7 -10.84 17.51 -2.10
N LEU A 8 -10.83 18.62 -1.34
CA LEU A 8 -11.58 19.83 -1.68
C LEU A 8 -10.75 20.82 -2.51
N ASP A 9 -9.43 20.66 -2.47
CA ASP A 9 -8.47 21.53 -3.12
C ASP A 9 -7.70 20.77 -4.21
N PHE A 10 -7.03 21.52 -5.08
CA PHE A 10 -6.14 20.94 -6.08
C PHE A 10 -4.89 20.38 -5.40
N ILE A 11 -4.49 19.15 -5.76
CA ILE A 11 -3.25 18.53 -5.30
C ILE A 11 -2.31 18.39 -6.50
N PRO A 12 -1.18 19.12 -6.53
CA PRO A 12 -0.17 18.98 -7.57
C PRO A 12 0.48 17.59 -7.58
N TYR A 13 0.91 17.14 -8.76
CA TYR A 13 1.76 15.95 -8.93
C TYR A 13 2.94 15.95 -7.96
N GLY A 14 3.19 14.78 -7.34
CA GLY A 14 4.29 14.57 -6.39
C GLY A 14 4.05 15.14 -4.98
N SER A 15 2.88 15.73 -4.72
CA SER A 15 2.54 16.20 -3.37
C SER A 15 2.34 15.03 -2.41
N PHE A 16 2.87 15.16 -1.20
CA PHE A 16 2.50 14.29 -0.08
C PHE A 16 1.02 14.48 0.27
N VAL A 17 0.31 13.38 0.49
CA VAL A 17 -1.11 13.38 0.84
C VAL A 17 -1.33 12.97 2.28
N CYS A 18 -0.90 11.76 2.65
CA CYS A 18 -1.01 11.24 4.01
C CYS A 18 -0.15 10.02 4.22
N GLU A 19 0.02 9.64 5.48
CA GLU A 19 0.57 8.34 5.88
C GLU A 19 -0.56 7.32 6.08
N TYR A 20 -0.33 6.04 5.80
CA TYR A 20 -1.22 4.95 6.21
C TYR A 20 -0.91 4.56 7.66
N ILE A 21 -1.69 5.10 8.61
CA ILE A 21 -1.45 4.90 10.04
C ILE A 21 -2.35 3.77 10.57
N GLY A 22 -1.77 2.87 11.35
CA GLY A 22 -2.45 1.80 12.08
C GLY A 22 -1.52 1.07 13.04
N GLU A 23 -1.94 -0.11 13.50
CA GLU A 23 -1.13 -1.01 14.33
C GLU A 23 -0.11 -1.76 13.46
N LEU A 24 1.18 -1.70 13.78
CA LEU A 24 2.21 -2.47 13.08
C LEU A 24 2.22 -3.92 13.58
N LEU A 25 1.97 -4.85 12.67
CA LEU A 25 1.91 -6.28 12.92
C LEU A 25 3.01 -7.03 12.18
N LYS A 26 3.46 -8.15 12.75
CA LYS A 26 4.20 -9.15 11.98
C LYS A 26 3.23 -9.94 11.09
N ASP A 27 3.70 -10.45 9.95
CA ASP A 27 2.86 -11.21 9.02
C ASP A 27 2.09 -12.38 9.67
N GLU A 28 2.72 -13.11 10.59
CA GLU A 28 2.06 -14.19 11.33
C GLU A 28 0.85 -13.72 12.16
N GLU A 29 0.92 -12.50 12.69
CA GLU A 29 -0.18 -11.91 13.45
C GLU A 29 -1.25 -11.34 12.52
N ALA A 30 -0.84 -10.70 11.42
CA ALA A 30 -1.73 -10.20 10.39
C ALA A 30 -2.60 -11.34 9.79
N GLN A 31 -2.01 -12.51 9.52
CA GLN A 31 -2.73 -13.68 9.01
C GLN A 31 -3.76 -14.26 10.01
N LYS A 32 -3.59 -14.00 11.30
CA LYS A 32 -4.54 -14.43 12.35
C LYS A 32 -5.71 -13.45 12.49
N ARG A 33 -5.64 -12.26 11.87
CA ARG A 33 -6.73 -11.28 11.92
C ARG A 33 -7.93 -11.83 11.12
N LYS A 34 -9.14 -11.60 11.66
CA LYS A 34 -10.39 -12.09 11.05
C LYS A 34 -10.78 -11.35 9.77
N SER A 35 -10.24 -10.16 9.56
CA SER A 35 -10.54 -9.30 8.41
C SER A 35 -9.24 -8.75 7.83
N ASP A 36 -9.16 -8.76 6.50
CA ASP A 36 -8.06 -8.21 5.70
C ASP A 36 -8.41 -6.84 5.08
N GLU A 37 -9.58 -6.27 5.40
CA GLU A 37 -10.14 -5.09 4.71
C GLU A 37 -9.31 -3.82 4.87
N TYR A 38 -8.60 -3.66 5.99
CA TYR A 38 -7.79 -2.48 6.33
C TYR A 38 -6.34 -2.84 6.64
N LEU A 39 -5.86 -3.91 6.00
CA LEU A 39 -4.50 -4.39 6.15
C LEU A 39 -3.63 -3.89 4.98
N PHE A 40 -2.52 -3.24 5.29
CA PHE A 40 -1.53 -2.81 4.31
C PHE A 40 -0.23 -3.61 4.48
N ALA A 41 0.09 -4.48 3.51
CA ALA A 41 1.31 -5.28 3.56
C ALA A 41 2.55 -4.41 3.23
N ILE A 42 3.54 -4.42 4.12
CA ILE A 42 4.83 -3.76 3.93
C ILE A 42 5.76 -4.73 3.19
N GLY A 43 6.42 -4.24 2.13
CA GLY A 43 7.49 -4.99 1.44
C GLY A 43 7.15 -5.57 0.07
N LYS A 44 5.86 -5.59 -0.34
CA LYS A 44 5.45 -6.05 -1.69
C LYS A 44 5.25 -4.95 -2.73
N ASN A 45 5.33 -3.67 -2.32
CA ASN A 45 5.10 -2.51 -3.20
C ASN A 45 6.35 -1.98 -3.91
N TYR A 46 7.39 -2.81 -4.07
CA TYR A 46 8.49 -2.47 -4.97
C TYR A 46 8.02 -2.60 -6.42
N HIS A 47 7.24 -1.61 -6.87
CA HIS A 47 7.40 -1.17 -8.24
C HIS A 47 8.87 -0.77 -8.35
N ASP A 48 9.63 -1.56 -9.13
CA ASP A 48 11.01 -1.30 -9.52
C ASP A 48 12.15 -1.81 -8.61
N VAL A 49 12.09 -3.09 -8.21
CA VAL A 49 13.26 -3.84 -7.70
C VAL A 49 14.56 -3.58 -8.51
N PRO A 50 14.55 -3.46 -9.86
CA PRO A 50 15.76 -3.17 -10.63
C PRO A 50 16.34 -1.78 -10.36
N ARG A 51 15.49 -0.76 -10.18
CA ARG A 51 15.90 0.65 -9.98
C ARG A 51 16.41 0.87 -8.56
N TRP A 52 15.78 0.25 -7.57
CA TRP A 52 16.28 0.17 -6.19
C TRP A 52 17.66 -0.50 -6.11
N LYS A 53 17.82 -1.68 -6.74
CA LYS A 53 19.12 -2.38 -6.79
C LYS A 53 20.20 -1.57 -7.49
N ALA A 54 19.84 -0.72 -8.46
CA ALA A 54 20.78 0.18 -9.13
C ALA A 54 21.20 1.37 -8.24
N GLN A 55 20.29 1.91 -7.42
CA GLN A 55 20.55 3.04 -6.51
C GLN A 55 21.33 2.63 -5.24
N ILE A 56 21.14 1.40 -4.73
CA ILE A 56 21.96 0.86 -3.63
C ILE A 56 23.46 0.83 -4.01
N LYS A 57 23.78 0.50 -5.27
CA LYS A 57 25.18 0.43 -5.73
C LYS A 57 25.89 1.78 -5.68
N THR A 58 25.15 2.88 -5.74
CA THR A 58 25.70 4.24 -5.79
C THR A 58 25.63 4.98 -4.46
N ILE A 59 24.95 4.45 -3.44
CA ILE A 59 24.81 5.08 -2.12
C ILE A 59 25.41 4.15 -1.04
N PRO A 60 26.63 4.43 -0.54
CA PRO A 60 27.36 3.54 0.39
C PRO A 60 26.60 3.21 1.68
N SER A 61 25.76 4.13 2.17
CA SER A 61 24.95 3.91 3.38
C SER A 61 23.81 2.91 3.20
N LEU A 62 23.43 2.56 1.96
CA LEU A 62 22.39 1.58 1.63
C LEU A 62 22.95 0.19 1.26
N GLN A 63 24.28 0.02 1.30
CA GLN A 63 24.95 -1.24 0.91
C GLN A 63 24.81 -2.35 1.96
N ASN A 64 24.48 -2.01 3.20
CA ASN A 64 24.06 -2.96 4.23
C ASN A 64 22.56 -3.26 4.08
N GLY A 65 22.18 -3.79 2.91
CA GLY A 65 20.81 -4.18 2.61
C GLY A 65 20.32 -5.34 3.49
N PRO A 66 19.02 -5.69 3.41
CA PRO A 66 18.41 -6.68 4.29
C PRO A 66 19.10 -8.04 4.17
N THR A 67 19.30 -8.68 5.32
CA THR A 67 19.85 -10.04 5.51
C THR A 67 18.76 -11.10 5.32
N GLU A 68 19.13 -12.37 5.15
CA GLU A 68 18.16 -13.47 4.97
C GLU A 68 17.20 -13.67 6.17
N ASP A 69 17.51 -13.11 7.34
CA ASP A 69 16.60 -13.04 8.51
C ASP A 69 15.51 -11.93 8.39
N ASP A 70 15.56 -11.09 7.34
CA ASP A 70 14.55 -10.06 7.00
C ASP A 70 13.34 -10.64 6.22
N GLU A 71 13.17 -11.97 6.20
CA GLU A 71 11.99 -12.64 5.62
C GLU A 71 10.68 -12.40 6.40
N ASN A 72 10.74 -11.80 7.58
CA ASN A 72 9.54 -11.46 8.35
C ASN A 72 8.92 -10.17 7.81
N GLY A 73 7.95 -10.34 6.91
CA GLY A 73 7.09 -9.24 6.46
C GLY A 73 6.31 -8.62 7.61
N PHE A 74 6.06 -7.32 7.49
CA PHE A 74 5.21 -6.57 8.39
C PHE A 74 3.96 -6.11 7.64
N ALA A 75 2.93 -5.78 8.40
CA ALA A 75 1.73 -5.15 7.88
C ALA A 75 1.25 -4.05 8.82
N VAL A 76 0.59 -3.03 8.27
CA VAL A 76 -0.14 -2.03 9.05
C VAL A 76 -1.62 -2.40 9.07
N ASP A 77 -2.17 -2.65 10.25
CA ASP A 77 -3.60 -2.95 10.46
C ASP A 77 -4.32 -1.69 10.97
N ALA A 78 -5.18 -1.11 10.12
CA ALA A 78 -5.99 0.04 10.45
C ALA A 78 -7.46 -0.33 10.81
N LEU A 79 -7.76 -1.60 11.12
CA LEU A 79 -9.13 -2.04 11.40
C LEU A 79 -9.72 -1.34 12.62
N ASN A 80 -9.01 -1.37 13.76
CA ASN A 80 -9.50 -0.83 15.03
C ASN A 80 -9.00 0.59 15.31
N GLN A 81 -7.78 0.90 14.87
CA GLN A 81 -7.13 2.19 15.09
C GLN A 81 -6.36 2.57 13.84
N GLY A 82 -6.62 3.75 13.31
CA GLY A 82 -5.94 4.28 12.14
C GLY A 82 -6.44 5.66 11.76
N ASN A 83 -5.79 6.30 10.79
CA ASN A 83 -6.21 7.60 10.29
C ASN A 83 -7.17 7.46 9.08
N PHE A 84 -7.46 8.57 8.40
CA PHE A 84 -8.38 8.56 7.26
C PHE A 84 -7.87 7.78 6.04
N ALA A 85 -6.58 7.47 5.95
CA ALA A 85 -5.99 6.77 4.81
C ALA A 85 -6.60 5.39 4.59
N ARG A 86 -7.10 4.75 5.67
CA ARG A 86 -7.84 3.48 5.63
C ARG A 86 -9.08 3.49 4.74
N PHE A 87 -9.60 4.66 4.37
CA PHE A 87 -10.78 4.83 3.53
C PHE A 87 -10.45 5.14 2.06
N ILE A 88 -9.16 5.26 1.70
CA ILE A 88 -8.75 5.48 0.31
C ILE A 88 -8.97 4.17 -0.45
N ASN A 89 -9.80 4.20 -1.48
CA ASN A 89 -10.20 2.99 -2.22
C ASN A 89 -9.16 2.55 -3.26
N HIS A 90 -9.36 1.33 -3.76
CA HIS A 90 -8.62 0.81 -4.88
C HIS A 90 -9.05 1.44 -6.21
N SER A 91 -8.08 1.67 -7.10
CA SER A 91 -8.31 1.87 -8.53
C SER A 91 -7.27 1.14 -9.37
N CYS A 92 -7.68 0.57 -10.50
CA CYS A 92 -6.76 -0.01 -11.50
C CYS A 92 -5.98 1.09 -12.27
N THR A 93 -6.48 2.33 -12.24
CA THR A 93 -5.77 3.53 -12.73
C THR A 93 -5.75 4.56 -11.60
N PRO A 94 -4.89 4.36 -10.58
CA PRO A 94 -4.88 5.18 -9.38
C PRO A 94 -4.27 6.55 -9.60
N ASN A 95 -4.57 7.48 -8.69
CA ASN A 95 -3.96 8.81 -8.66
C ASN A 95 -3.01 9.02 -7.48
N LEU A 96 -2.91 8.04 -6.57
CA LEU A 96 -1.92 7.98 -5.51
C LEU A 96 -1.02 6.75 -5.67
N TYR A 97 0.20 6.85 -5.18
CA TYR A 97 1.09 5.71 -5.00
C TYR A 97 1.69 5.72 -3.57
N PRO A 98 1.83 4.54 -2.94
CA PRO A 98 2.52 4.42 -1.66
C PRO A 98 4.03 4.47 -1.85
N GLN A 99 4.72 5.12 -0.91
CA GLN A 99 6.17 5.26 -0.85
C GLN A 99 6.64 4.93 0.56
N ASN A 100 7.61 4.03 0.67
CA ASN A 100 8.28 3.74 1.93
C ASN A 100 9.20 4.90 2.31
N VAL A 101 9.08 5.40 3.54
CA VAL A 101 9.89 6.51 4.08
C VAL A 101 10.41 6.13 5.47
N LEU A 102 11.67 6.47 5.75
CA LEU A 102 12.30 6.32 7.06
C LEU A 102 12.70 7.70 7.55
N HIS A 103 12.32 8.05 8.78
CA HIS A 103 12.71 9.35 9.36
C HIS A 103 12.97 9.32 10.88
N ASP A 104 12.37 8.38 11.62
CA ASP A 104 12.48 8.26 13.08
C ASP A 104 13.35 7.07 13.53
N HIS A 105 13.62 6.14 12.61
CA HIS A 105 14.52 5.00 12.80
C HIS A 105 15.12 4.52 11.47
N ASP A 106 16.15 3.67 11.54
CA ASP A 106 16.85 3.13 10.36
C ASP A 106 16.42 1.69 9.98
N ASN A 107 15.41 1.12 10.65
CA ASN A 107 14.92 -0.23 10.33
C ASN A 107 14.08 -0.23 9.04
N ILE A 108 14.70 -0.70 7.95
CA ILE A 108 14.10 -0.77 6.61
C ILE A 108 12.91 -1.72 6.49
N SER A 109 12.73 -2.64 7.44
CA SER A 109 11.64 -3.61 7.47
C SER A 109 10.36 -3.01 8.07
N MET A 110 10.45 -1.84 8.71
CA MET A 110 9.32 -1.12 9.32
C MET A 110 9.18 0.32 8.81
N PRO A 111 9.20 0.60 7.50
CA PRO A 111 9.07 1.96 6.98
C PRO A 111 7.69 2.55 7.24
N HIS A 112 7.61 3.88 7.26
CA HIS A 112 6.34 4.59 7.12
C HIS A 112 5.82 4.47 5.69
N ILE A 113 4.52 4.18 5.55
CA ILE A 113 3.85 4.09 4.26
C ILE A 113 3.19 5.44 3.96
N MET A 114 3.82 6.23 3.08
CA MET A 114 3.36 7.57 2.74
C MET A 114 2.78 7.62 1.32
N PHE A 115 1.57 8.16 1.15
CA PHE A 115 0.96 8.36 -0.15
C PHE A 115 1.36 9.70 -0.77
N PHE A 116 1.72 9.63 -2.05
CA PHE A 116 2.03 10.77 -2.89
C PHE A 116 1.14 10.77 -4.13
N ALA A 117 0.86 11.97 -4.65
CA ALA A 117 0.09 12.14 -5.88
C ALA A 117 0.91 11.69 -7.12
N TYR A 118 0.34 10.79 -7.92
CA TYR A 118 0.91 10.31 -9.20
C TYR A 118 0.50 11.16 -10.40
N GLU A 119 -0.41 12.11 -10.20
CA GLU A 119 -0.89 13.06 -11.21
C GLU A 119 -1.35 14.35 -10.51
N ASP A 120 -1.68 15.36 -11.29
CA ASP A 120 -2.42 16.52 -10.81
C ASP A 120 -3.87 16.12 -10.50
N ILE A 121 -4.29 16.25 -9.24
CA ILE A 121 -5.61 15.82 -8.77
C ILE A 121 -6.52 17.04 -8.59
N PRO A 122 -7.59 17.17 -9.38
CA PRO A 122 -8.54 18.27 -9.23
C PRO A 122 -9.39 18.11 -7.96
N PRO A 123 -9.94 19.22 -7.43
CA PRO A 123 -10.96 19.19 -6.39
C PRO A 123 -12.06 18.15 -6.65
N LEU A 124 -12.49 17.50 -5.59
CA LEU A 124 -13.57 16.51 -5.54
C LEU A 124 -13.29 15.18 -6.25
N LYS A 125 -12.14 15.02 -6.92
CA LYS A 125 -11.72 13.71 -7.45
C LYS A 125 -11.45 12.75 -6.31
N GLU A 126 -11.98 11.53 -6.42
CA GLU A 126 -11.72 10.47 -5.44
C GLU A 126 -10.22 10.11 -5.46
N LEU A 127 -9.65 9.97 -4.28
CA LEU A 127 -8.29 9.52 -4.07
C LEU A 127 -8.28 7.99 -4.06
N SER A 128 -7.35 7.40 -4.79
CA SER A 128 -7.23 5.95 -4.94
C SER A 128 -5.80 5.52 -5.18
N TYR A 129 -5.46 4.31 -4.72
CA TYR A 129 -4.18 3.66 -4.99
C TYR A 129 -4.40 2.23 -5.49
N ASP A 130 -3.38 1.61 -6.09
CA ASP A 130 -3.44 0.19 -6.42
C ASP A 130 -3.20 -0.63 -5.14
N TYR A 131 -4.15 -1.51 -4.79
CA TYR A 131 -4.02 -2.34 -3.59
C TYR A 131 -3.00 -3.46 -3.78
N ASN A 132 -2.54 -3.68 -5.03
CA ASN A 132 -1.49 -4.63 -5.38
C ASN A 132 -1.81 -6.07 -4.93
N TYR A 133 -3.10 -6.43 -4.96
CA TYR A 133 -3.52 -7.81 -4.76
C TYR A 133 -3.21 -8.63 -6.01
N GLU A 134 -2.56 -9.77 -5.80
CA GLU A 134 -2.35 -10.74 -6.87
C GLU A 134 -3.62 -11.59 -7.04
N ILE A 135 -4.12 -11.63 -8.27
CA ILE A 135 -5.27 -12.46 -8.65
C ILE A 135 -4.98 -13.92 -8.32
N ASP A 136 -5.98 -14.60 -7.76
CA ASP A 136 -5.94 -16.02 -7.39
C ASP A 136 -4.94 -16.38 -6.28
N LYS A 137 -4.40 -15.38 -5.56
CA LYS A 137 -3.50 -15.57 -4.40
C LYS A 137 -4.08 -15.12 -3.06
N VAL A 138 -5.35 -14.75 -3.01
CA VAL A 138 -6.06 -14.43 -1.78
C VAL A 138 -6.94 -15.62 -1.40
N TYR A 139 -6.77 -16.14 -0.19
CA TYR A 139 -7.44 -17.36 0.28
C TYR A 139 -8.35 -17.09 1.47
N ASP A 140 -9.43 -17.85 1.60
CA ASP A 140 -10.26 -17.88 2.80
C ASP A 140 -9.68 -18.82 3.89
N SER A 141 -10.36 -18.90 5.03
CA SER A 141 -9.95 -19.75 6.14
C SER A 141 -9.93 -21.25 5.81
N ASP A 142 -10.66 -21.66 4.77
CA ASP A 142 -10.75 -23.05 4.32
C ASP A 142 -9.73 -23.35 3.19
N GLY A 143 -8.94 -22.35 2.78
CA GLY A 143 -7.92 -22.47 1.75
C GLY A 143 -8.43 -22.30 0.31
N ASN A 144 -9.68 -21.85 0.12
CA ASN A 144 -10.22 -21.58 -1.21
C ASN A 144 -9.83 -20.18 -1.69
N ILE A 145 -9.69 -20.02 -3.00
CA ILE A 145 -9.44 -18.71 -3.61
C ILE A 145 -10.64 -17.79 -3.37
N LYS A 146 -10.41 -16.67 -2.70
CA LYS A 146 -11.38 -15.58 -2.56
C LYS A 146 -11.44 -14.81 -3.87
N MET A 147 -12.67 -14.49 -4.29
CA MET A 147 -12.91 -13.62 -5.44
C MET A 147 -13.69 -12.39 -4.99
N LYS A 148 -13.21 -11.21 -5.37
CA LYS A 148 -13.94 -9.95 -5.16
C LYS A 148 -13.91 -9.12 -6.45
N PRO A 149 -15.07 -8.76 -7.03
CA PRO A 149 -15.11 -7.92 -8.21
C PRO A 149 -14.55 -6.52 -7.91
N CYS A 150 -13.86 -5.94 -8.89
CA CYS A 150 -13.40 -4.56 -8.85
C CYS A 150 -14.50 -3.64 -9.40
N PHE A 151 -14.77 -2.54 -8.68
CA PHE A 151 -15.77 -1.54 -9.06
C PHE A 151 -15.16 -0.15 -9.23
N CYS A 152 -13.86 -0.03 -9.50
CA CYS A 152 -13.16 1.26 -9.56
C CYS A 152 -13.63 2.20 -10.69
N GLY A 153 -14.36 1.68 -11.69
CA GLY A 153 -14.87 2.46 -12.82
C GLY A 153 -13.82 2.84 -13.86
N SER A 154 -12.56 2.41 -13.71
CA SER A 154 -11.51 2.61 -14.71
C SER A 154 -11.82 1.88 -16.02
N THR A 155 -11.48 2.51 -17.15
CA THR A 155 -11.55 1.88 -18.48
C THR A 155 -10.52 0.76 -18.66
N GLU A 156 -9.46 0.74 -17.84
CA GLU A 156 -8.42 -0.30 -17.84
C GLU A 156 -8.63 -1.33 -16.71
N CYS A 157 -9.83 -1.35 -16.11
CA CYS A 157 -10.15 -2.26 -15.03
C CYS A 157 -10.05 -3.73 -15.45
N THR A 158 -9.36 -4.55 -14.66
CA THR A 158 -9.23 -6.00 -14.85
C THR A 158 -10.45 -6.79 -14.37
N GLY A 159 -11.45 -6.10 -13.79
CA GLY A 159 -12.71 -6.66 -13.31
C GLY A 159 -12.65 -7.33 -11.94
N ARG A 160 -11.46 -7.58 -11.38
CA ARG A 160 -11.26 -8.23 -10.08
C ARG A 160 -10.31 -7.41 -9.20
N LEU A 161 -10.66 -7.30 -7.92
CA LEU A 161 -9.79 -6.79 -6.88
C LEU A 161 -8.86 -7.91 -6.38
N TYR A 162 -9.41 -9.11 -6.20
CA TYR A 162 -8.67 -10.36 -5.99
C TYR A 162 -9.52 -11.56 -6.46
#